data_AF-A0A2P2BY38-F1
#
_entry.id   AF-A0A2P2BY38-F1
#
_cell.length_a   1.000
_cell.length_b   1.000
_cell.length_c   1.000
_cell.angle_alpha   90.00
_cell.angle_beta   90.00
_cell.angle_gamma   90.00
#
_symmetry.space_group_name_H-M   'P 1'
#
loop_
_entity.id
_entity.type
_entity.pdbx_description
1 polymer ?
#
loop_
_entity_poly.entity_id
_entity_poly.type
_entity_poly.pdbx_seq_one_letter_code
_entity_poly.pdbx_strand_id
1 'polypeptide(L)'
;MNEQEAWTAEFYEDDAGRRPVELWMDSLTLPEYAALRAAILRVLEVRGIELGSTPWLKALGDGLFEFRVRHDAPTIEALYGKTTQAEHSNPSHRQRKILLRLFVHFHGKRVILMLHGYDKGGNDSPRQQNKEIREARRRLTRWRAAEAKRAKPQRRNT
;
A
#
# COMPACT_ATOMS: atom_id res chain seq x y z
N MET A 1 -16.72 -21.16 -10.10
CA MET A 1 -16.40 -19.94 -9.33
C MET A 1 -15.06 -19.48 -9.85
N ASN A 2 -14.99 -18.41 -10.64
CA ASN A 2 -13.70 -17.96 -11.17
C ASN A 2 -12.89 -17.43 -9.99
N GLU A 3 -11.84 -18.15 -9.59
CA GLU A 3 -10.77 -17.63 -8.76
C GLU A 3 -10.17 -16.44 -9.50
N GLN A 4 -10.61 -15.23 -9.17
CA GLN A 4 -9.87 -14.06 -9.59
C GLN A 4 -8.54 -14.11 -8.84
N GLU A 5 -7.44 -14.35 -9.56
CA GLU A 5 -6.09 -14.28 -9.02
C GLU A 5 -5.92 -12.97 -8.24
N ALA A 6 -5.56 -13.05 -6.96
CA ALA A 6 -5.30 -11.89 -6.14
C ALA A 6 -4.16 -11.06 -6.76
N TRP A 7 -4.14 -9.77 -6.44
CA TRP A 7 -3.01 -8.92 -6.76
C TRP A 7 -1.81 -9.29 -5.89
N THR A 8 -0.62 -9.26 -6.48
CA THR A 8 0.65 -9.49 -5.77
C THR A 8 1.26 -8.15 -5.38
N ALA A 9 1.49 -7.94 -4.09
CA ALA A 9 2.21 -6.75 -3.62
C ALA A 9 3.73 -6.96 -3.67
N GLU A 10 4.44 -6.00 -4.24
CA GLU A 10 5.90 -5.97 -4.33
C GLU A 10 6.45 -4.68 -3.71
N PHE A 11 7.62 -4.76 -3.09
CA PHE A 11 8.31 -3.59 -2.57
C PHE A 11 9.08 -2.88 -3.68
N TYR A 12 8.94 -1.56 -3.76
CA TYR A 12 9.91 -0.76 -4.48
C TYR A 12 11.27 -0.88 -3.80
N GLU A 13 12.28 -1.21 -4.61
CA GLU A 13 13.69 -1.22 -4.23
C GLU A 13 14.42 -0.11 -5.00
N ASP A 14 15.21 0.70 -4.29
CA ASP A 14 16.00 1.75 -4.93
C ASP A 14 17.35 1.24 -5.45
N ASP A 15 18.10 2.10 -6.14
CA ASP A 15 19.39 1.74 -6.74
C ASP A 15 20.46 1.31 -5.70
N ALA A 16 20.22 1.57 -4.41
CA ALA A 16 21.07 1.15 -3.30
C ALA A 16 20.55 -0.11 -2.59
N GLY A 17 19.54 -0.79 -3.15
CA GLY A 17 18.93 -2.00 -2.58
C GLY A 17 17.99 -1.73 -1.39
N ARG A 18 17.66 -0.47 -1.10
CA ARG A 18 16.79 -0.15 0.03
C ARG A 18 15.33 -0.32 -0.36
N ARG A 19 14.53 -0.84 0.57
CA ARG A 19 13.08 -1.02 0.43
C ARG A 19 12.35 -0.08 1.37
N PRO A 20 11.98 1.13 0.93
CA PRO A 20 11.54 2.17 1.86
C PRO A 20 10.22 1.87 2.57
N VAL A 21 9.34 1.06 1.96
CA VAL A 21 8.09 0.66 2.62
C VAL A 21 8.37 -0.38 3.69
N GLU A 22 9.29 -1.32 3.47
CA GLU A 22 9.71 -2.31 4.48
C GLU A 22 10.35 -1.61 5.68
N LEU A 23 11.31 -0.70 5.44
CA LEU A 23 11.93 0.12 6.49
C LEU A 23 10.90 0.95 7.27
N TRP A 24 9.87 1.46 6.60
CA TRP A 24 8.79 2.16 7.27
C TRP A 24 7.91 1.21 8.08
N MET A 25 7.59 0.02 7.56
CA MET A 25 6.83 -1.01 8.28
C MET A 25 7.54 -1.45 9.57
N ASP A 26 8.86 -1.57 9.56
CA ASP A 26 9.67 -1.89 10.75
C ASP A 26 9.61 -0.80 11.83
N SER A 27 9.30 0.45 11.45
CA SER A 27 9.15 1.56 12.38
C SER A 27 7.76 1.67 13.01
N LEU A 28 6.78 0.91 12.51
CA LEU A 28 5.41 0.97 13.00
C LEU A 28 5.27 0.30 14.36
N THR A 29 4.35 0.82 15.18
CA THR A 29 3.93 0.08 16.38
C THR A 29 3.22 -1.21 15.97
N LEU A 30 3.21 -2.21 16.85
CA LEU A 30 2.55 -3.49 16.58
C LEU A 30 1.08 -3.34 16.12
N PRO A 31 0.23 -2.47 16.72
CA PRO A 31 -1.14 -2.25 16.23
C PRO A 31 -1.22 -1.62 14.83
N GLU A 32 -0.32 -0.69 14.50
CA GLU A 32 -0.25 -0.05 13.18
C GLU A 32 0.19 -1.03 12.12
N TYR A 33 1.23 -1.82 12.40
CA TYR A 33 1.69 -2.89 11.53
C TYR A 33 0.58 -3.91 11.27
N ALA A 34 -0.11 -4.35 12.33
CA ALA A 34 -1.24 -5.28 12.21
C ALA A 34 -2.37 -4.71 11.32
N ALA A 35 -2.72 -3.43 11.51
CA ALA A 35 -3.73 -2.77 10.70
C ALA A 35 -3.31 -2.65 9.23
N LEU A 36 -2.06 -2.24 8.96
CA LEU A 36 -1.54 -2.14 7.60
C LEU A 36 -1.51 -3.51 6.91
N ARG A 37 -1.02 -4.55 7.61
CA ARG A 37 -0.95 -5.91 7.08
C ARG A 37 -2.33 -6.46 6.76
N ALA A 38 -3.30 -6.30 7.67
CA ALA A 38 -4.68 -6.71 7.41
C ALA A 38 -5.28 -5.97 6.21
N ALA A 39 -5.04 -4.66 6.11
CA ALA A 39 -5.53 -3.86 4.98
C ALA A 39 -4.90 -4.29 3.65
N ILE A 40 -3.60 -4.59 3.61
CA ILE A 40 -2.93 -5.09 2.40
C ILE A 40 -3.54 -6.43 1.98
N LEU A 41 -3.53 -7.42 2.87
CA LEU A 41 -3.92 -8.80 2.52
C LEU A 41 -5.42 -8.96 2.24
N ARG A 42 -6.28 -8.22 2.97
CA ARG A 42 -7.74 -8.42 2.89
C ARG A 42 -8.46 -7.45 1.98
N VAL A 43 -7.85 -6.28 1.74
CA VAL A 43 -8.50 -5.21 0.96
C VAL A 43 -7.71 -4.94 -0.31
N LEU A 44 -6.44 -4.56 -0.19
CA LEU A 44 -5.64 -4.11 -1.33
C LEU A 44 -5.32 -5.25 -2.31
N GLU A 45 -4.83 -6.40 -1.83
CA GLU A 45 -4.49 -7.53 -2.69
C GLU A 45 -5.74 -8.20 -3.28
N VAL A 46 -6.86 -8.17 -2.55
CA VAL A 46 -8.11 -8.78 -3.01
C VAL A 46 -8.77 -7.96 -4.12
N ARG A 47 -8.84 -6.64 -3.97
CA ARG A 47 -9.61 -5.75 -4.85
C ARG A 47 -8.75 -4.92 -5.81
N GLY A 48 -7.50 -4.67 -5.44
CA GLY A 48 -6.55 -3.84 -6.18
C GLY A 48 -7.14 -2.51 -6.65
N ILE A 49 -7.00 -2.24 -7.95
CA ILE A 49 -7.38 -0.95 -8.55
C ILE A 49 -8.89 -0.67 -8.48
N GLU A 50 -9.74 -1.68 -8.32
CA GLU A 50 -11.19 -1.52 -8.20
C GLU A 50 -11.60 -0.70 -6.96
N LEU A 51 -10.69 -0.57 -5.98
CA LEU A 51 -10.86 0.30 -4.82
C LEU A 51 -10.94 1.78 -5.17
N GLY A 52 -10.60 2.21 -6.38
CA GLY A 52 -10.52 3.63 -6.76
C GLY A 52 -11.83 4.42 -6.62
N SER A 53 -12.97 3.74 -6.52
CA SER A 53 -14.30 4.30 -6.24
C SER A 53 -14.65 4.35 -4.75
N THR A 54 -13.73 3.94 -3.86
CA THR A 54 -13.97 3.75 -2.43
C THR A 54 -13.10 4.70 -1.59
N PRO A 55 -13.43 4.92 -0.30
CA PRO A 55 -12.58 5.68 0.60
C PRO A 55 -11.17 5.11 0.82
N TRP A 56 -10.96 3.83 0.48
CA TRP A 56 -9.67 3.13 0.66
C TRP A 56 -8.60 3.57 -0.32
N LEU A 57 -8.94 4.01 -1.53
CA LEU A 57 -7.96 4.28 -2.57
C LEU A 57 -8.27 5.59 -3.27
N LYS A 58 -7.32 6.52 -3.26
CA LYS A 58 -7.42 7.78 -4.00
C LYS A 58 -6.41 7.81 -5.15
N ALA A 59 -6.88 8.08 -6.36
CA ALA A 59 -6.00 8.41 -7.48
C ALA A 59 -5.33 9.78 -7.26
N LEU A 60 -4.01 9.84 -7.47
CA LEU A 60 -3.19 11.05 -7.35
C LEU A 60 -2.63 11.56 -8.70
N GLY A 61 -3.07 10.96 -9.81
CA GLY A 61 -2.56 11.22 -11.16
C GLY A 61 -1.35 10.34 -11.52
N ASP A 62 -1.06 10.24 -12.81
CA ASP A 62 0.11 9.56 -13.38
C ASP A 62 0.28 8.10 -12.94
N GLY A 63 -0.81 7.41 -12.63
CA GLY A 63 -0.80 6.03 -12.14
C GLY A 63 -0.36 5.86 -10.68
N LEU A 64 -0.20 6.94 -9.92
CA LEU A 64 0.05 6.90 -8.49
C LEU A 64 -1.26 6.91 -7.71
N PHE A 65 -1.34 6.06 -6.68
CA PHE A 65 -2.52 5.97 -5.80
C PHE A 65 -2.11 6.07 -4.34
N GLU A 66 -3.00 6.63 -3.52
CA GLU A 66 -2.92 6.65 -2.06
C GLU A 66 -3.89 5.62 -1.49
N PHE A 67 -3.37 4.53 -0.95
CA PHE A 67 -4.11 3.56 -0.15
C PHE A 67 -4.20 4.06 1.30
N ARG A 68 -5.43 4.17 1.81
CA ARG A 68 -5.80 4.89 3.01
C ARG A 68 -6.28 3.92 4.09
N VAL A 69 -5.39 3.57 5.00
CA VAL A 69 -5.74 2.73 6.15
C VAL A 69 -6.23 3.63 7.29
N ARG A 70 -7.49 3.41 7.71
CA ARG A 70 -8.18 4.21 8.73
C ARG A 70 -8.81 3.38 9.84
N HIS A 71 -8.68 2.06 9.76
CA HIS A 71 -9.28 1.09 10.66
C HIS A 71 -8.17 0.27 11.32
N ASP A 72 -8.42 -0.22 12.54
CA ASP A 72 -7.54 -1.20 13.18
C ASP A 72 -7.72 -2.60 12.56
N ALA A 73 -6.82 -3.51 12.89
CA ALA A 73 -6.85 -4.86 12.34
C ALA A 73 -8.16 -5.61 12.67
N PRO A 74 -8.69 -5.61 13.91
CA PRO A 74 -9.96 -6.27 14.23
C PRO A 74 -11.13 -5.76 13.38
N THR A 75 -11.23 -4.44 13.18
CA THR A 75 -12.29 -3.86 12.34
C THR A 75 -12.14 -4.30 10.88
N ILE A 76 -10.92 -4.36 10.35
CA ILE A 76 -10.66 -4.82 8.98
C ILE A 76 -11.03 -6.30 8.83
N GLU A 77 -10.67 -7.13 9.79
CA GLU A 77 -11.00 -8.56 9.80
C GLU A 77 -12.51 -8.79 9.88
N ALA A 78 -13.24 -8.03 10.69
CA ALA A 78 -14.69 -8.12 10.76
C ALA A 78 -15.38 -7.72 9.43
N LEU A 79 -14.84 -6.72 8.72
CA LEU A 79 -15.41 -6.20 7.47
C LEU A 79 -15.04 -7.04 6.24
N TYR A 80 -13.84 -7.63 6.21
CA TYR A 80 -13.25 -8.24 5.01
C TYR A 80 -12.68 -9.64 5.22
N GLY A 81 -12.89 -10.24 6.40
CA GLY A 81 -12.41 -11.57 6.74
C GLY A 81 -13.18 -12.71 6.09
N LYS A 82 -12.49 -13.86 5.94
CA LYS A 82 -13.08 -15.14 5.51
C LYS A 82 -13.31 -16.04 6.74
N THR A 83 -14.19 -15.67 7.67
CA THR A 83 -14.85 -16.66 8.56
C THR A 83 -15.97 -16.04 9.39
N THR A 84 -17.03 -16.84 9.49
CA THR A 84 -18.26 -16.75 10.28
C THR A 84 -18.01 -16.70 11.78
N GLN A 85 -18.69 -15.78 12.46
CA GLN A 85 -18.75 -15.62 13.92
C GLN A 85 -17.38 -15.53 14.63
N ALA A 86 -16.94 -14.30 14.87
CA ALA A 86 -16.03 -14.03 15.98
C ALA A 86 -16.82 -13.25 17.03
N GLU A 87 -16.86 -13.82 18.22
CA GLU A 87 -17.58 -13.38 19.39
C GLU A 87 -17.29 -11.91 19.74
N HIS A 88 -18.32 -11.28 20.30
CA HIS A 88 -18.35 -9.93 20.82
C HIS A 88 -17.06 -9.55 21.55
N SER A 89 -16.14 -8.92 20.85
CA SER A 89 -15.01 -8.25 21.48
C SER A 89 -15.54 -6.93 22.04
N ASN A 90 -15.70 -6.90 23.36
CA ASN A 90 -16.14 -5.74 24.13
C ASN A 90 -15.34 -4.49 23.74
N PRO A 91 -15.94 -3.41 23.19
CA PRO A 91 -15.20 -2.25 22.72
C PRO A 91 -14.86 -1.33 23.89
N SER A 92 -13.84 -1.70 24.67
CA SER A 92 -13.35 -0.87 25.78
C SER A 92 -11.83 -0.74 25.78
N HIS A 93 -11.19 -0.68 24.62
CA HIS A 93 -9.85 -0.13 24.49
C HIS A 93 -9.97 1.14 23.66
N ARG A 94 -9.53 2.28 24.22
CA ARG A 94 -9.45 3.58 23.55
C ARG A 94 -8.74 3.40 22.20
N GLN A 95 -9.49 3.21 21.12
CA GLN A 95 -8.95 2.83 19.81
C GLN A 95 -7.96 3.91 19.39
N ARG A 96 -6.67 3.53 19.29
CA ARG A 96 -5.66 4.44 18.75
C ARG A 96 -6.06 4.73 17.30
N LYS A 97 -6.06 6.00 16.95
CA LYS A 97 -6.48 6.47 15.63
C LYS A 97 -5.48 6.00 14.58
N ILE A 98 -5.82 4.98 13.80
CA ILE A 98 -5.00 4.51 12.68
C ILE A 98 -5.16 5.48 11.49
N LEU A 99 -4.06 6.04 10.99
CA LEU A 99 -4.05 6.94 9.84
C LEU A 99 -2.86 6.68 8.91
N LEU A 100 -2.62 5.42 8.55
CA LEU A 100 -1.51 5.08 7.67
C LEU A 100 -1.86 5.38 6.20
N ARG A 101 -0.87 5.81 5.44
CA ARG A 101 -0.97 6.01 3.99
C ARG A 101 0.11 5.24 3.30
N LEU A 102 -0.29 4.38 2.37
CA LEU A 102 0.60 3.62 1.50
C LEU A 102 0.41 4.11 0.07
N PHE A 103 1.46 4.58 -0.56
CA PHE A 103 1.46 5.01 -1.94
C PHE A 103 1.87 3.85 -2.85
N VAL A 104 1.01 3.57 -3.83
CA VAL A 104 1.15 2.38 -4.68
C VAL A 104 1.00 2.72 -6.16
N HIS A 105 1.53 1.84 -7.00
CA HIS A 105 1.32 1.84 -8.44
C HIS A 105 0.86 0.44 -8.90
N PHE A 106 -0.22 0.39 -9.67
CA PHE A 106 -0.72 -0.85 -10.27
C PHE A 106 -0.10 -1.03 -11.67
N HIS A 107 0.48 -2.18 -11.95
CA HIS A 107 1.11 -2.47 -13.24
C HIS A 107 1.08 -3.97 -13.61
N GLY A 108 1.51 -4.28 -14.83
CA GLY A 108 1.72 -5.64 -15.30
C GLY A 108 0.47 -6.53 -15.16
N LYS A 109 0.70 -7.82 -14.86
CA LYS A 109 -0.35 -8.79 -14.58
C LYS A 109 -0.66 -8.78 -13.09
N ARG A 110 -1.51 -7.84 -12.66
CA ARG A 110 -2.00 -7.70 -11.28
C ARG A 110 -0.90 -7.52 -10.22
N VAL A 111 0.09 -6.67 -10.50
CA VAL A 111 1.13 -6.32 -9.51
C VAL A 111 0.83 -4.96 -8.88
N ILE A 112 1.00 -4.87 -7.56
CA ILE A 112 0.93 -3.65 -6.78
C ILE A 112 2.34 -3.30 -6.31
N LEU A 113 2.95 -2.30 -6.92
CA LEU A 113 4.24 -1.78 -6.46
C LEU A 113 4.04 -0.81 -5.31
N MET A 114 4.53 -1.18 -4.12
CA MET A 114 4.52 -0.36 -2.91
C MET A 114 5.72 0.59 -2.90
N LEU A 115 5.46 1.88 -3.13
CA LEU A 115 6.51 2.90 -3.37
C LEU A 115 6.98 3.59 -2.10
N HIS A 116 6.05 3.94 -1.22
CA HIS A 116 6.31 4.72 -0.02
C HIS A 116 5.12 4.61 0.94
N GLY A 117 5.35 4.73 2.24
CA GLY A 117 4.28 5.00 3.17
C GLY A 117 4.75 5.87 4.33
N TYR A 118 3.79 6.38 5.08
CA TYR A 118 4.01 7.18 6.27
C TYR A 118 2.81 7.11 7.20
N ASP A 119 3.03 7.36 8.50
CA ASP A 119 1.95 7.60 9.44
C ASP A 119 1.49 9.06 9.36
N LYS A 120 0.25 9.28 8.89
CA LYS A 120 -0.36 10.61 8.86
C LYS A 120 -0.86 11.03 10.24
N GLY A 121 -1.10 10.08 11.16
CA GLY A 121 -1.53 10.36 12.53
C GLY A 121 -0.50 11.18 13.31
N GLY A 122 0.80 10.89 13.13
CA GLY A 122 1.89 11.63 13.74
C GLY A 122 2.12 13.05 13.18
N ASN A 123 1.69 13.34 11.95
CA ASN A 123 1.75 14.69 11.37
C ASN A 123 0.71 14.85 10.23
N ASP A 124 -0.43 15.46 10.55
CA ASP A 124 -1.55 15.55 9.62
C ASP A 124 -1.51 16.77 8.69
N SER A 125 -0.42 17.56 8.72
CA SER A 125 -0.33 18.78 7.94
C SER A 125 -0.34 18.52 6.42
N PRO A 126 -1.02 19.37 5.62
CA PRO A 126 -1.00 19.27 4.16
C PRO A 126 0.42 19.36 3.57
N ARG A 127 1.29 20.15 4.22
CA ARG A 127 2.69 20.30 3.82
C ARG A 127 3.45 18.97 3.91
N GLN A 128 3.27 18.23 5.00
CA GLN A 128 3.88 16.91 5.16
C GLN A 128 3.33 15.94 4.12
N GLN A 129 1.99 15.83 3.98
CA GLN A 129 1.39 14.93 2.99
C GLN A 129 1.90 15.23 1.56
N ASN A 130 2.02 16.50 1.18
CA ASN A 130 2.56 16.89 -0.11
C ASN A 130 4.04 16.50 -0.27
N LYS A 131 4.84 16.52 0.81
CA LYS A 131 6.22 16.03 0.80
C LYS A 131 6.26 14.52 0.52
N GLU A 132 5.42 13.74 1.18
CA GLU A 132 5.38 12.28 1.00
C GLU A 132 4.87 11.90 -0.41
N ILE A 133 3.87 12.61 -0.93
CA ILE A 133 3.41 12.42 -2.32
C ILE A 133 4.54 12.72 -3.31
N ARG A 134 5.33 13.79 -3.10
CA ARG A 134 6.47 14.09 -3.97
C ARG A 134 7.53 12.99 -3.93
N GLU A 135 7.79 12.41 -2.75
CA GLU A 135 8.73 11.30 -2.62
C GLU A 135 8.22 10.04 -3.33
N ALA A 136 6.94 9.69 -3.16
CA ALA A 136 6.33 8.58 -3.88
C ALA A 136 6.38 8.76 -5.42
N ARG A 137 6.13 9.98 -5.91
CA ARG A 137 6.27 10.31 -7.34
C ARG A 137 7.69 10.14 -7.84
N ARG A 138 8.70 10.62 -7.10
CA ARG A 138 10.12 10.43 -7.47
C ARG A 138 10.47 8.95 -7.62
N ARG A 139 10.03 8.12 -6.68
CA ARG A 139 10.29 6.66 -6.72
C ARG A 139 9.59 6.01 -7.91
N LEU A 140 8.35 6.38 -8.19
CA LEU A 140 7.63 5.89 -9.38
C LEU A 140 8.35 6.27 -10.68
N THR A 141 8.84 7.51 -10.81
CA THR A 141 9.62 7.93 -11.97
C THR A 141 10.90 7.11 -12.12
N ARG A 142 11.64 6.87 -11.02
CA ARG A 142 12.86 6.05 -11.05
C ARG A 142 12.58 4.61 -11.45
N TRP A 143 11.56 4.00 -10.84
CA TRP A 143 11.15 2.63 -11.17
C TRP A 143 10.76 2.51 -12.65
N ARG A 144 9.95 3.44 -13.18
CA ARG A 144 9.58 3.45 -14.62
C ARG A 144 10.81 3.53 -15.53
N ALA A 145 11.79 4.35 -15.17
CA ALA A 145 13.02 4.45 -15.94
C ALA A 145 13.85 3.16 -15.90
N ALA A 146 13.89 2.47 -14.76
CA ALA A 146 14.56 1.17 -14.63
C ALA A 146 13.83 0.07 -15.43
N GLU A 147 12.50 0.00 -15.33
CA GLU A 147 11.68 -0.95 -16.10
C GLU A 147 11.84 -0.75 -17.61
N ALA A 148 11.83 0.50 -18.08
CA ALA A 148 12.06 0.80 -19.50
C ALA A 148 13.46 0.37 -19.98
N LYS A 149 14.47 0.37 -19.11
CA LYS A 149 15.81 -0.16 -19.43
C LYS A 149 15.80 -1.69 -19.50
N ARG A 150 15.11 -2.37 -18.58
CA ARG A 150 14.96 -3.83 -18.53
C ARG A 150 14.19 -4.38 -19.74
N ALA A 151 13.20 -3.62 -20.22
CA ALA A 151 12.38 -4.01 -21.37
C ALA A 151 13.08 -3.84 -22.74
N LYS A 152 14.19 -3.09 -22.82
CA LYS A 152 14.94 -2.95 -24.08
C LYS A 152 15.72 -4.23 -24.35
N PRO A 153 15.49 -4.91 -25.50
CA PRO A 153 16.28 -6.08 -25.85
C PRO A 153 17.76 -5.69 -25.94
N GLN A 154 18.60 -6.45 -25.24
CA GLN A 154 20.05 -6.33 -25.32
C GLN A 154 20.43 -6.56 -26.78
N ARG A 155 20.72 -5.48 -27.52
CA ARG A 155 21.21 -5.59 -28.89
C ARG A 155 22.49 -6.42 -28.83
N ARG A 156 22.38 -7.70 -29.17
CA ARG A 156 23.51 -8.61 -29.36
C ARG A 156 24.29 -8.03 -30.53
N ASN A 157 25.45 -7.44 -30.24
CA ASN A 157 26.46 -7.22 -31.26
C ASN A 157 26.99 -8.61 -31.65
N THR A 158 26.53 -9.12 -32.79
CA THR A 158 27.29 -10.04 -33.64
C THR A 158 28.29 -9.26 -34.46
#